data_AF-A0A6V7KNU4-F1
#
_entry.id   AF-A0A6V7KNU4-F1
#
_cell.length_a   1.000
_cell.length_b   1.000
_cell.length_c   1.000
_cell.angle_alpha   90.00
_cell.angle_beta   90.00
_cell.angle_gamma   90.00
#
_symmetry.space_group_name_H-M   'P 1'
#
loop_
_entity.id
_entity.type
_entity.pdbx_description
1 polymer ?
#
loop_
_entity_poly.entity_id
_entity_poly.type
_entity_poly.pdbx_seq_one_letter_code
_entity_poly.pdbx_strand_id
1 'polypeptide(L)' 'VMQFGRIDGNAYTLDFQYPFSALQAFAVALANVTQRLK' A
#
# COMPACT_ATOMS: atom_id res chain seq x y z
N VAL A 1 -8.45 -5.31 -7.82
CA VAL A 1 -8.36 -5.48 -6.35
C VAL A 1 -6.99 -5.01 -5.89
N MET A 2 -6.87 -4.47 -4.67
CA MET A 2 -5.60 -4.00 -4.10
C MET A 2 -5.47 -4.53 -2.68
N GLN A 3 -4.33 -5.12 -2.36
CA GLN A 3 -3.98 -5.67 -1.06
C GLN A 3 -2.69 -5.02 -0.57
N PHE A 4 -2.75 -4.46 0.63
CA PHE A 4 -1.62 -3.83 1.30
C PHE A 4 -1.46 -4.44 2.69
N GLY A 5 -0.31 -5.04 2.95
CA GLY A 5 -0.04 -5.80 4.19
C GLY A 5 1.37 -5.54 4.72
N ARG A 6 1.54 -5.63 6.04
CA ARG A 6 2.87 -5.55 6.68
C ARG A 6 3.42 -6.97 6.79
N ILE A 7 4.66 -7.18 6.36
CA ILE A 7 5.32 -8.49 6.42
C ILE A 7 6.32 -8.58 7.56
N ASP A 8 7.03 -7.50 7.85
CA ASP A 8 8.01 -7.42 8.94
C ASP A 8 8.20 -5.94 9.31
N GLY A 9 8.71 -5.65 10.51
CA GLY A 9 9.04 -4.30 11.03
C GLY A 9 8.67 -3.12 10.12
N ASN A 10 9.53 -2.74 9.19
CA ASN A 10 9.29 -1.63 8.25
C ASN A 10 9.05 -2.07 6.80
N ALA A 11 8.74 -3.34 6.57
CA ALA A 11 8.52 -3.94 5.26
C ALA A 11 7.03 -4.23 5.01
N TYR A 12 6.56 -3.87 3.82
CA TYR A 12 5.16 -3.98 3.40
C TYR A 12 5.06 -4.61 2.01
N THR A 13 4.03 -5.42 1.79
CA THR A 13 3.65 -5.91 0.45
C THR A 13 2.54 -5.04 -0.13
N LEU A 14 2.59 -4.85 -1.45
CA LEU A 14 1.63 -4.07 -2.21
C LEU A 14 1.25 -4.86 -3.46
N ASP A 15 0.19 -5.66 -3.34
CA ASP A 15 -0.34 -6.41 -4.45
C ASP A 15 -1.50 -5.62 -5.06
N PHE A 16 -1.38 -5.26 -6.35
CA PHE A 16 -2.44 -4.56 -7.06
C PHE A 16 -2.70 -5.22 -8.40
N GLN A 17 -3.97 -5.23 -8.78
CA GLN A 17 -4.41 -5.70 -10.08
C GLN A 17 -5.13 -4.56 -10.81
N TYR A 18 -5.23 -4.71 -12.13
CA TYR A 18 -6.10 -3.86 -12.95
C TYR A 18 -7.46 -3.67 -12.27
N PRO A 19 -7.98 -2.44 -12.18
CA PRO A 19 -7.59 -1.22 -12.92
C PRO A 19 -6.49 -0.36 -12.30
N PHE A 20 -5.84 -0.80 -11.22
CA PHE A 20 -4.83 0.03 -10.55
C PHE A 20 -3.48 -0.01 -11.28
N SER A 21 -2.87 1.16 -11.43
CA SER A 21 -1.45 1.29 -11.78
C SER A 21 -0.58 1.29 -10.53
N ALA A 22 0.72 1.02 -10.70
CA ALA A 22 1.69 1.04 -9.61
C ALA A 22 1.68 2.36 -8.83
N LEU A 23 1.55 3.49 -9.55
CA LEU A 23 1.53 4.82 -8.93
C LEU A 23 0.28 5.03 -8.07
N GLN A 24 -0.89 4.65 -8.57
CA GLN A 24 -2.15 4.79 -7.82
C GLN A 24 -2.17 3.90 -6.58
N ALA A 25 -1.74 2.64 -6.72
CA ALA A 25 -1.64 1.71 -5.59
C ALA A 25 -0.63 2.22 -4.55
N PHE A 26 0.52 2.73 -4.98
CA PHE A 26 1.53 3.26 -4.07
C PHE A 26 1.04 4.51 -3.31
N ALA A 27 0.34 5.43 -3.99
CA ALA A 27 -0.24 6.60 -3.34
C ALA A 27 -1.26 6.24 -2.24
N VAL A 28 -2.12 5.26 -2.50
CA VAL A 28 -3.09 4.75 -1.51
C VAL A 28 -2.39 4.10 -0.32
N ALA A 29 -1.35 3.30 -0.56
CA ALA A 29 -0.57 2.69 0.51
C ALA A 29 0.17 3.72 1.37
N LEU A 30 0.80 4.74 0.75
CA LEU A 30 1.44 5.83 1.48
C LEU A 30 0.47 6.58 2.37
N ALA A 31 -0.73 6.90 1.87
CA ALA A 31 -1.78 7.55 2.65
C ALA A 31 -2.20 6.70 3.85
N ASN A 32 -2.30 5.36 3.69
CA ASN A 32 -2.61 4.46 4.79
C ASN A 32 -1.51 4.45 5.87
N VAL A 33 -0.23 4.40 5.47
CA VAL A 33 0.90 4.40 6.40
C VAL A 33 0.99 5.73 7.16
N THR A 34 0.82 6.86 6.47
CA THR A 34 0.85 8.19 7.11
C THR A 34 -0.32 8.43 8.05
N GLN A 35 -1.50 7.89 7.77
CA GLN A 35 -2.64 7.92 8.71
C GLN A 35 -2.34 7.15 10.00
N ARG A 36 -1.65 6.01 9.91
CA ARG A 36 -1.26 5.18 11.06
C ARG A 36 -0.11 5.77 11.89
N LEU A 37 0.65 6.72 11.34
CA LEU A 37 1.78 7.35 12.00
C LEU A 37 1.38 8.55 12.87
N LYS A 38 0.11 8.97 12.85
CA LYS A 38 -0.47 9.95 13.77
C LYS A 38 -0.92 9.29 15.08
#